data_AF-A0A103XR35-F1
#
_entry.id   AF-A0A103XR35-F1
#
_cell.length_a   1.000
_cell.length_b   1.000
_cell.length_c   1.000
_cell.angle_alpha   90.00
_cell.angle_beta   90.00
_cell.angle_gamma   90.00
#
_symmetry.space_group_name_H-M   'P 1'
#
loop_
_entity.id
_entity.type
_entity.pdbx_description
1 polymer ?
#
loop_
_entity_poly.entity_id
_entity_poly.type
_entity_poly.pdbx_seq_one_letter_code
_entity_poly.pdbx_strand_id
1 'polypeptide(L)'
;MEDFMKLYSMATTLFLLIGLVPLALAGGHNYGQALSKSILFFEAQRSGYLPGSQRVKWRGNSGLFDGKANGVNLVGGYYDAGDNVKFGLPMAFTVTMMSWSIIEYGKQMASSGELGHAMDAIKWGTDYLIKAHPQPHVLYGEVGDGNTDHYCWQRPEDMTTSRNAYRIDQNNPGSDLAGETAAAMAAASIVFRRYNPAYSRELLTHAYQLFDFADKYRGKYDSSITVAQKYYRSVSGYADELLWGAAWLYKATNNQYYLNYLARNGDALGGTGWAMTEFGWDVKYAGVQTLVAKFLMGGKARGHGRVFGKYQEKAEFFMCSCLGKGSHNVQKTPGGLIFRQRWNNLQFVTSASFLLTVYADYLTSARRNLHCSSGTVTPPKLLAFAKSQVNPSFVSCRGGYATWYSRKARDPNLLTGAIVGGPDAYDNFADERGNFQQTEPATYNNAPLLGVLARLHAGHGGLIAIAQKTSSSWVANGKTYYRYSVTVNNKSNKTIKNLNLSVTKLYGPLWGLTKQAGGSYGFPAWVSSLPAGKSIEFVYIHTNSPAKVSVMSYKLV
;
A
#
# COMPACT_ATOMS: atom_id res chain seq x y z
N MET A 1 -73.67 -17.46 10.76
CA MET A 1 -73.27 -16.13 11.27
C MET A 1 -71.94 -16.27 12.02
N GLU A 2 -71.02 -16.98 11.37
CA GLU A 2 -69.64 -17.25 11.72
C GLU A 2 -68.97 -17.11 10.35
N ASP A 3 -68.25 -16.00 10.12
CA ASP A 3 -67.29 -15.80 9.01
C ASP A 3 -66.93 -14.31 8.82
N PHE A 4 -67.48 -13.39 9.62
CA PHE A 4 -67.17 -11.95 9.51
C PHE A 4 -66.25 -11.39 10.62
N MET A 5 -65.53 -12.24 11.36
CA MET A 5 -64.75 -11.82 12.55
C MET A 5 -63.32 -12.37 12.63
N LYS A 6 -62.74 -12.78 11.50
CA LYS A 6 -61.33 -13.23 11.39
C LYS A 6 -60.40 -12.32 10.57
N LEU A 7 -60.84 -11.11 10.19
CA LEU A 7 -60.01 -10.19 9.40
C LEU A 7 -59.43 -8.98 10.17
N TYR A 8 -59.70 -8.83 11.47
CA TYR A 8 -59.28 -7.64 12.23
C TYR A 8 -58.21 -7.90 13.32
N SER A 9 -57.63 -9.10 13.38
CA SER A 9 -56.58 -9.46 14.36
C SER A 9 -55.24 -9.88 13.74
N MET A 10 -55.05 -9.64 12.42
CA MET A 10 -53.78 -9.90 11.72
C MET A 10 -53.15 -8.65 11.07
N ALA A 11 -53.73 -7.47 11.29
CA ALA A 11 -53.20 -6.22 10.72
C ALA A 11 -52.42 -5.34 11.72
N THR A 12 -52.48 -5.64 13.03
CA THR A 12 -51.86 -4.80 14.07
C THR A 12 -50.57 -5.34 14.66
N THR A 13 -50.17 -6.57 14.32
CA THR A 13 -48.85 -7.14 14.70
C THR A 13 -47.79 -7.02 13.60
N LEU A 14 -48.14 -6.51 12.41
CA LEU A 14 -47.19 -6.32 11.30
C LEU A 14 -46.65 -4.88 11.17
N PHE A 15 -47.13 -3.93 11.98
CA PHE A 15 -46.74 -2.51 11.88
C PHE A 15 -45.82 -1.99 12.99
N LEU A 16 -45.33 -2.86 13.89
CA LEU A 16 -44.47 -2.48 15.02
C LEU A 16 -43.06 -3.10 15.01
N LEU A 17 -42.64 -3.69 13.89
CA LEU A 17 -41.30 -4.27 13.70
C LEU A 17 -40.45 -3.62 12.60
N ILE A 18 -40.93 -2.52 11.99
CA ILE A 18 -40.19 -1.80 10.92
C ILE A 18 -39.43 -0.57 11.46
N GLY A 19 -39.59 -0.21 12.72
CA GLY A 19 -39.18 1.10 13.24
C GLY A 19 -37.98 1.12 14.19
N LEU A 20 -37.01 0.20 14.13
CA LEU A 20 -35.75 0.30 14.90
C LEU A 20 -34.62 -0.49 14.20
N VAL A 21 -34.45 -0.29 12.89
CA VAL A 21 -33.14 -0.52 12.30
C VAL A 21 -32.24 0.54 12.94
N PRO A 22 -31.18 0.19 13.70
CA PRO A 22 -30.17 1.19 13.98
C PRO A 22 -29.68 1.60 12.59
N LEU A 23 -29.96 2.84 12.18
CA LEU A 23 -29.08 3.50 11.22
C LEU A 23 -27.71 3.39 11.87
N ALA A 24 -26.96 2.35 11.50
CA ALA A 24 -25.54 2.34 11.65
C ALA A 24 -25.10 3.57 10.87
N LEU A 25 -24.93 4.67 11.60
CA LEU A 25 -24.16 5.81 11.15
C LEU A 25 -22.81 5.20 10.80
N ALA A 26 -22.65 4.84 9.52
CA ALA A 26 -21.39 4.38 8.96
C ALA A 26 -20.43 5.56 9.12
N GLY A 27 -19.76 5.62 10.27
CA GLY A 27 -18.70 6.57 10.53
C GLY A 27 -17.66 6.38 9.44
N GLY A 28 -17.36 7.45 8.69
CA GLY A 28 -16.34 7.39 7.65
C GLY A 28 -15.01 6.91 8.24
N HIS A 29 -14.33 6.00 7.54
CA HIS A 29 -13.03 5.48 8.00
C HIS A 29 -11.93 6.54 7.93
N ASN A 30 -11.06 6.56 8.94
CA ASN A 30 -9.91 7.45 8.95
C ASN A 30 -8.71 6.83 8.20
N TYR A 31 -8.72 6.94 6.87
CA TYR A 31 -7.65 6.45 6.01
C TYR A 31 -6.29 7.09 6.29
N GLY A 32 -6.25 8.32 6.83
CA GLY A 32 -5.00 8.99 7.22
C GLY A 32 -4.35 8.33 8.44
N GLN A 33 -5.17 7.96 9.44
CA GLN A 33 -4.69 7.19 10.59
C GLN A 33 -4.24 5.78 10.18
N ALA A 34 -5.01 5.11 9.31
CA ALA A 34 -4.64 3.82 8.77
C ALA A 34 -3.27 3.88 8.05
N LEU A 35 -3.05 4.88 7.18
CA LEU A 35 -1.77 5.10 6.50
C LEU A 35 -0.62 5.24 7.49
N SER A 36 -0.78 6.11 8.49
CA SER A 36 0.25 6.38 9.50
C SER A 36 0.64 5.11 10.27
N LYS A 37 -0.37 4.29 10.62
CA LYS A 37 -0.15 2.99 11.29
C LYS A 37 0.49 1.98 10.35
N SER A 38 0.05 1.87 9.10
CA SER A 38 0.65 0.93 8.12
C SER A 38 2.12 1.24 7.84
N ILE A 39 2.54 2.51 7.92
CA ILE A 39 3.96 2.88 7.82
C ILE A 39 4.72 2.47 9.10
N LEU A 40 4.10 2.64 10.28
CA LEU A 40 4.69 2.25 11.56
C LEU A 40 4.98 0.75 11.66
N PHE A 41 4.17 -0.09 11.00
CA PHE A 41 4.42 -1.54 10.90
C PHE A 41 5.81 -1.86 10.33
N PHE A 42 6.26 -1.14 9.30
CA PHE A 42 7.60 -1.37 8.74
C PHE A 42 8.71 -1.09 9.75
N GLU A 43 8.56 -0.10 10.63
CA GLU A 43 9.53 0.12 11.72
C GLU A 43 9.61 -1.07 12.67
N ALA A 44 8.47 -1.74 12.90
CA ALA A 44 8.40 -2.94 13.73
C ALA A 44 9.01 -4.18 13.07
N GLN A 45 9.21 -4.18 11.74
CA GLN A 45 9.84 -5.28 11.00
C GLN A 45 11.35 -5.10 10.79
N ARG A 46 11.94 -3.97 11.19
CA ARG A 46 13.36 -3.66 10.93
C ARG A 46 14.30 -4.69 11.59
N SER A 47 15.27 -5.23 10.87
CA SER A 47 16.42 -5.96 11.41
C SER A 47 17.65 -5.05 11.44
N GLY A 48 18.63 -5.30 12.31
CA GLY A 48 19.88 -4.55 12.41
C GLY A 48 19.90 -3.49 13.51
N TYR A 49 20.76 -2.49 13.35
CA TYR A 49 20.89 -1.37 14.29
C TYR A 49 19.77 -0.35 14.09
N LEU A 50 18.80 -0.32 15.00
CA LEU A 50 17.64 0.57 14.92
C LEU A 50 18.07 2.04 15.13
N PRO A 51 17.50 2.99 14.37
CA PRO A 51 17.86 4.40 14.50
C PRO A 51 17.31 5.00 15.79
N GLY A 52 17.96 6.02 16.34
CA GLY A 52 17.44 6.75 17.51
C GLY A 52 16.05 7.39 17.28
N SER A 53 15.67 7.62 16.02
CA SER A 53 14.36 8.11 15.61
C SER A 53 13.25 7.04 15.56
N GLN A 54 13.56 5.76 15.82
CA GLN A 54 12.60 4.65 15.83
C GLN A 54 11.42 4.95 16.75
N ARG A 55 10.19 4.86 16.23
CA ARG A 55 8.94 5.14 16.96
C ARG A 55 8.44 3.91 17.70
N VAL A 56 8.68 2.71 17.15
CA VAL A 56 8.36 1.43 17.80
C VAL A 56 9.37 1.15 18.92
N LYS A 57 8.98 1.40 20.18
CA LYS A 57 9.89 1.39 21.35
C LYS A 57 10.15 0.01 21.95
N TRP A 58 9.34 -1.00 21.63
CA TRP A 58 9.51 -2.35 22.14
C TRP A 58 10.44 -3.22 21.28
N ARG A 59 10.94 -2.68 20.15
CA ARG A 59 11.96 -3.32 19.30
C ARG A 59 13.35 -2.84 19.69
N GLY A 60 14.32 -3.75 19.67
CA GLY A 60 15.74 -3.50 19.88
C GLY A 60 16.59 -3.88 18.67
N ASN A 61 17.90 -3.66 18.80
CA ASN A 61 18.89 -4.06 17.81
C ASN A 61 18.92 -5.59 17.69
N SER A 62 18.89 -6.12 16.46
CA SER A 62 18.83 -7.56 16.20
C SER A 62 19.59 -7.95 14.94
N GLY A 63 19.94 -9.24 14.75
CA GLY A 63 20.62 -9.69 13.53
C GLY A 63 21.97 -9.00 13.25
N LEU A 64 22.72 -8.66 14.32
CA LEU A 64 23.91 -7.81 14.23
C LEU A 64 25.14 -8.49 13.63
N PHE A 65 25.04 -9.79 13.36
CA PHE A 65 26.10 -10.60 12.75
C PHE A 65 25.72 -11.12 11.36
N ASP A 66 24.60 -10.64 10.79
CA ASP A 66 24.12 -11.04 9.47
C ASP A 66 25.22 -10.87 8.42
N GLY A 67 25.55 -11.97 7.72
CA GLY A 67 26.56 -11.99 6.67
C GLY A 67 28.02 -12.08 7.14
N LYS A 68 28.29 -11.92 8.45
CA LYS A 68 29.67 -11.93 8.99
C LYS A 68 30.42 -13.22 8.65
N ALA A 69 29.75 -14.37 8.75
CA ALA A 69 30.32 -15.67 8.40
C ALA A 69 30.67 -15.79 6.89
N ASN A 70 30.01 -15.00 6.04
CA ASN A 70 30.22 -14.96 4.60
C ASN A 70 31.19 -13.84 4.18
N GLY A 71 31.81 -13.12 5.13
CA GLY A 71 32.73 -12.01 4.84
C GLY A 71 32.06 -10.74 4.31
N VAL A 72 30.74 -10.59 4.50
CA VAL A 72 29.96 -9.43 4.05
C VAL A 72 29.16 -8.81 5.20
N ASN A 73 28.76 -7.55 5.07
CA ASN A 73 27.86 -6.91 6.03
C ASN A 73 26.43 -6.96 5.51
N LEU A 74 25.61 -7.86 6.03
CA LEU A 74 24.19 -7.96 5.69
C LEU A 74 23.28 -7.45 6.80
N VAL A 75 23.80 -6.71 7.78
CA VAL A 75 23.00 -6.12 8.87
C VAL A 75 22.03 -5.07 8.31
N GLY A 76 20.76 -5.16 8.67
CA GLY A 76 19.69 -4.29 8.15
C GLY A 76 18.54 -5.09 7.51
N GLY A 77 17.67 -4.38 6.79
CA GLY A 77 16.56 -4.97 6.04
C GLY A 77 15.35 -5.23 6.92
N TYR A 78 14.37 -5.96 6.37
CA TYR A 78 13.14 -6.31 7.07
C TYR A 78 13.08 -7.81 7.35
N TYR A 79 12.61 -8.19 8.53
CA TYR A 79 12.04 -9.51 8.70
C TYR A 79 10.76 -9.63 7.87
N ASP A 80 10.55 -10.80 7.29
CA ASP A 80 9.55 -11.00 6.26
C ASP A 80 8.11 -10.91 6.78
N ALA A 81 7.82 -11.71 7.82
CA ALA A 81 6.49 -11.85 8.39
C ALA A 81 6.49 -11.89 9.93
N GLY A 82 5.95 -12.94 10.55
CA GLY A 82 6.03 -13.20 11.99
C GLY A 82 7.33 -13.88 12.42
N ASP A 83 8.17 -14.25 11.46
CA ASP A 83 9.46 -14.89 11.62
C ASP A 83 10.63 -13.87 11.61
N ASN A 84 11.87 -14.37 11.65
CA ASN A 84 13.07 -13.56 11.64
C ASN A 84 13.98 -13.83 10.42
N VAL A 85 13.49 -14.53 9.41
CA VAL A 85 14.22 -14.70 8.14
C VAL A 85 14.08 -13.44 7.29
N LYS A 86 15.14 -13.14 6.53
CA LYS A 86 15.13 -12.08 5.53
C LYS A 86 15.06 -12.69 4.14
N PHE A 87 13.85 -12.91 3.66
CA PHE A 87 13.61 -13.38 2.29
C PHE A 87 13.70 -12.23 1.30
N GLY A 88 14.67 -12.29 0.39
CA GLY A 88 15.03 -11.21 -0.52
C GLY A 88 13.99 -10.92 -1.59
N LEU A 89 13.36 -11.97 -2.16
CA LEU A 89 12.35 -11.81 -3.21
C LEU A 89 11.11 -11.03 -2.73
N PRO A 90 10.41 -11.45 -1.65
CA PRO A 90 9.28 -10.68 -1.12
C PRO A 90 9.71 -9.32 -0.55
N MET A 91 10.92 -9.18 0.01
CA MET A 91 11.42 -7.88 0.48
C MET A 91 11.64 -6.89 -0.67
N ALA A 92 12.23 -7.33 -1.78
CA ALA A 92 12.41 -6.51 -2.96
C ALA A 92 11.05 -6.06 -3.52
N PHE A 93 10.08 -6.98 -3.62
CA PHE A 93 8.71 -6.65 -4.01
C PHE A 93 8.05 -5.60 -3.09
N THR A 94 8.20 -5.76 -1.78
CA THR A 94 7.75 -4.77 -0.77
C THR A 94 8.34 -3.39 -1.05
N VAL A 95 9.65 -3.29 -1.30
CA VAL A 95 10.33 -2.02 -1.61
C VAL A 95 9.83 -1.42 -2.92
N THR A 96 9.61 -2.24 -3.96
CA THR A 96 9.03 -1.80 -5.23
C THR A 96 7.64 -1.21 -5.03
N MET A 97 6.78 -1.88 -4.25
CA MET A 97 5.39 -1.45 -4.01
C MET A 97 5.29 -0.20 -3.12
N MET A 98 6.14 -0.06 -2.09
CA MET A 98 6.25 1.18 -1.32
C MET A 98 6.71 2.34 -2.22
N SER A 99 7.70 2.09 -3.08
CA SER A 99 8.21 3.08 -4.02
C SER A 99 7.15 3.50 -5.04
N TRP A 100 6.42 2.53 -5.60
CA TRP A 100 5.31 2.82 -6.52
C TRP A 100 4.22 3.65 -5.83
N SER A 101 3.90 3.33 -4.58
CA SER A 101 2.94 4.09 -3.77
C SER A 101 3.35 5.56 -3.61
N ILE A 102 4.63 5.85 -3.33
CA ILE A 102 5.12 7.24 -3.24
C ILE A 102 5.18 7.91 -4.61
N ILE A 103 5.52 7.19 -5.68
CA ILE A 103 5.56 7.76 -7.03
C ILE A 103 4.17 8.24 -7.48
N GLU A 104 3.12 7.49 -7.18
CA GLU A 104 1.75 7.86 -7.55
C GLU A 104 1.13 8.85 -6.53
N TYR A 105 1.37 8.65 -5.23
CA TYR A 105 0.63 9.33 -4.16
C TYR A 105 1.49 10.07 -3.14
N GLY A 106 2.76 10.33 -3.44
CA GLY A 106 3.69 11.02 -2.53
C GLY A 106 3.26 12.43 -2.15
N LYS A 107 2.51 13.14 -3.00
CA LYS A 107 1.94 14.46 -2.67
C LYS A 107 0.87 14.34 -1.57
N GLN A 108 0.05 13.30 -1.64
CA GLN A 108 -0.99 12.99 -0.67
C GLN A 108 -0.35 12.60 0.66
N MET A 109 0.69 11.75 0.63
CA MET A 109 1.48 11.42 1.83
C MET A 109 2.20 12.64 2.42
N ALA A 110 2.66 13.58 1.58
CA ALA A 110 3.27 14.83 2.07
C ALA A 110 2.23 15.69 2.79
N SER A 111 1.01 15.78 2.25
CA SER A 111 -0.08 16.54 2.86
C SER A 111 -0.54 15.98 4.21
N SER A 112 -0.44 14.65 4.41
CA SER A 112 -0.68 14.02 5.71
C SER A 112 0.52 14.10 6.67
N GLY A 113 1.70 14.48 6.16
CA GLY A 113 2.95 14.51 6.91
C GLY A 113 3.63 13.16 7.05
N GLU A 114 3.23 12.16 6.26
CA GLU A 114 3.74 10.78 6.30
C GLU A 114 4.79 10.48 5.22
N LEU A 115 5.00 11.38 4.25
CA LEU A 115 5.97 11.15 3.15
C LEU A 115 7.37 10.84 3.67
N GLY A 116 7.86 11.57 4.68
CA GLY A 116 9.18 11.32 5.26
C GLY A 116 9.30 9.91 5.84
N HIS A 117 8.31 9.49 6.63
CA HIS A 117 8.29 8.14 7.21
C HIS A 117 8.17 7.03 6.15
N ALA A 118 7.38 7.25 5.10
CA ALA A 118 7.30 6.31 3.98
C ALA A 118 8.62 6.22 3.20
N MET A 119 9.31 7.34 3.00
CA MET A 119 10.64 7.37 2.37
C MET A 119 11.69 6.69 3.24
N ASP A 120 11.67 6.88 4.56
CA ASP A 120 12.56 6.17 5.50
C ASP A 120 12.33 4.65 5.46
N ALA A 121 11.07 4.22 5.28
CA ALA A 121 10.74 2.80 5.12
C ALA A 121 11.33 2.22 3.81
N ILE A 122 11.26 2.95 2.69
CA ILE A 122 11.92 2.54 1.44
C ILE A 122 13.43 2.50 1.64
N LYS A 123 14.01 3.56 2.21
CA LYS A 123 15.46 3.69 2.39
C LYS A 123 16.03 2.54 3.21
N TRP A 124 15.33 2.13 4.27
CA TRP A 124 15.74 1.00 5.11
C TRP A 124 15.88 -0.31 4.32
N GLY A 125 14.92 -0.58 3.43
CA GLY A 125 14.97 -1.73 2.54
C GLY A 125 16.09 -1.60 1.50
N THR A 126 16.19 -0.44 0.84
CA THR A 126 17.21 -0.25 -0.20
C THR A 126 18.64 -0.20 0.32
N ASP A 127 18.88 0.31 1.54
CA ASP A 127 20.19 0.25 2.20
C ASP A 127 20.64 -1.19 2.42
N TYR A 128 19.71 -2.10 2.73
CA TYR A 128 20.00 -3.52 2.82
C TYR A 128 20.24 -4.14 1.44
N LEU A 129 19.41 -3.82 0.44
CA LEU A 129 19.57 -4.36 -0.91
C LEU A 129 20.91 -3.92 -1.56
N ILE A 130 21.41 -2.71 -1.27
CA ILE A 130 22.75 -2.26 -1.67
C ILE A 130 23.82 -3.16 -1.04
N LYS A 131 23.75 -3.40 0.27
CA LYS A 131 24.67 -4.30 0.98
C LYS A 131 24.61 -5.75 0.47
N ALA A 132 23.41 -6.22 0.11
CA ALA A 132 23.18 -7.54 -0.44
C ALA A 132 23.71 -7.71 -1.87
N HIS A 133 24.00 -6.62 -2.59
CA HIS A 133 24.55 -6.62 -3.93
C HIS A 133 25.99 -6.07 -3.94
N PRO A 134 26.98 -6.80 -3.38
CA PRO A 134 28.35 -6.31 -3.22
C PRO A 134 29.16 -6.27 -4.52
N GLN A 135 28.75 -7.03 -5.55
CA GLN A 135 29.41 -7.11 -6.84
C GLN A 135 28.38 -7.28 -7.95
N PRO A 136 28.65 -6.85 -9.21
CA PRO A 136 27.64 -6.77 -10.28
C PRO A 136 26.82 -8.03 -10.56
N HIS A 137 27.39 -9.22 -10.30
CA HIS A 137 26.74 -10.51 -10.55
C HIS A 137 26.68 -11.38 -9.28
N VAL A 138 26.60 -10.76 -8.11
CA VAL A 138 26.45 -11.45 -6.82
C VAL A 138 25.36 -10.77 -6.01
N LEU A 139 24.27 -11.47 -5.71
CA LEU A 139 23.17 -10.96 -4.89
C LEU A 139 22.83 -11.94 -3.77
N TYR A 140 22.93 -11.49 -2.53
CA TYR A 140 22.46 -12.22 -1.36
C TYR A 140 20.94 -12.14 -1.28
N GLY A 141 20.28 -13.30 -1.36
CA GLY A 141 18.83 -13.43 -1.46
C GLY A 141 18.16 -13.87 -0.18
N GLU A 142 18.90 -14.41 0.79
CA GLU A 142 18.33 -14.90 2.04
C GLU A 142 19.33 -14.79 3.19
N VAL A 143 18.85 -14.40 4.38
CA VAL A 143 19.63 -14.48 5.63
C VAL A 143 18.75 -15.08 6.73
N GLY A 144 19.18 -16.22 7.26
CA GLY A 144 18.35 -17.09 8.09
C GLY A 144 18.08 -18.42 7.38
N ASP A 145 17.92 -19.50 8.15
CA ASP A 145 17.32 -20.74 7.64
C ASP A 145 15.90 -20.86 8.20
N GLY A 146 14.90 -20.89 7.32
CA GLY A 146 13.51 -20.93 7.74
C GLY A 146 13.14 -22.14 8.60
N ASN A 147 13.78 -23.30 8.42
CA ASN A 147 13.42 -24.48 9.22
C ASN A 147 13.82 -24.27 10.69
N THR A 148 15.05 -23.81 10.94
CA THR A 148 15.53 -23.54 12.29
C THR A 148 14.86 -22.33 12.92
N ASP A 149 14.60 -21.28 12.14
CA ASP A 149 13.92 -20.09 12.62
C ASP A 149 12.46 -20.38 13.02
N HIS A 150 11.72 -21.10 12.18
CA HIS A 150 10.31 -21.44 12.45
C HIS A 150 10.14 -22.50 13.54
N TYR A 151 11.20 -23.25 13.86
CA TYR A 151 11.23 -24.13 15.03
C TYR A 151 11.34 -23.33 16.35
N CYS A 152 11.87 -22.11 16.32
CA CYS A 152 12.18 -21.33 17.51
C CYS A 152 11.28 -20.09 17.64
N TRP A 153 10.37 -20.10 18.61
CA TRP A 153 9.53 -18.93 18.91
C TRP A 153 10.26 -17.94 19.84
N GLN A 154 10.99 -17.00 19.28
CA GLN A 154 11.83 -16.05 20.02
C GLN A 154 11.73 -14.63 19.49
N ARG A 155 12.16 -13.66 20.30
CA ARG A 155 12.30 -12.27 19.87
C ARG A 155 13.49 -12.15 18.91
N PRO A 156 13.44 -11.25 17.92
CA PRO A 156 14.57 -11.02 17.03
C PRO A 156 15.85 -10.60 17.78
N GLU A 157 15.72 -9.90 18.90
CA GLU A 157 16.86 -9.44 19.72
C GLU A 157 17.63 -10.59 20.39
N ASP A 158 16.99 -11.75 20.58
CA ASP A 158 17.55 -12.90 21.32
C ASP A 158 17.87 -14.10 20.40
N MET A 159 17.86 -13.92 19.08
CA MET A 159 17.97 -15.04 18.14
C MET A 159 19.22 -15.90 18.36
N THR A 160 18.98 -17.20 18.54
CA THR A 160 20.03 -18.24 18.59
C THR A 160 20.06 -19.14 17.36
N THR A 161 19.12 -18.95 16.43
CA THR A 161 18.96 -19.77 15.21
C THR A 161 20.00 -19.43 14.14
N SER A 162 20.16 -20.33 13.17
CA SER A 162 21.11 -20.11 12.07
C SER A 162 20.73 -18.85 11.29
N ARG A 163 21.72 -17.97 11.10
CA ARG A 163 21.62 -16.77 10.26
C ARG A 163 22.55 -16.83 9.06
N ASN A 164 22.73 -18.04 8.51
CA ASN A 164 23.50 -18.25 7.30
C ASN A 164 22.94 -17.39 6.16
N ALA A 165 23.85 -16.85 5.33
CA ALA A 165 23.46 -16.04 4.18
C ALA A 165 23.61 -16.85 2.88
N TYR A 166 22.58 -16.79 2.05
CA TYR A 166 22.51 -17.49 0.76
C TYR A 166 22.47 -16.46 -0.37
N ARG A 167 23.05 -16.82 -1.51
CA ARG A 167 23.23 -15.90 -2.64
C ARG A 167 22.99 -16.60 -3.97
N ILE A 168 22.74 -15.77 -4.97
CA ILE A 168 22.82 -16.12 -6.38
C ILE A 168 24.06 -15.48 -7.00
N ASP A 169 24.62 -16.16 -7.99
CA ASP A 169 25.75 -15.70 -8.78
C ASP A 169 25.68 -16.25 -10.23
N GLN A 170 26.72 -16.05 -11.02
CA GLN A 170 26.74 -16.49 -12.43
C GLN A 170 26.58 -18.00 -12.60
N ASN A 171 27.05 -18.79 -11.62
CA ASN A 171 26.99 -20.25 -11.67
C ASN A 171 25.71 -20.79 -11.02
N ASN A 172 25.13 -20.01 -10.11
CA ASN A 172 23.87 -20.32 -9.42
C ASN A 172 22.91 -19.13 -9.60
N PRO A 173 22.31 -18.96 -10.80
CA PRO A 173 21.54 -17.76 -11.15
C PRO A 173 20.20 -17.64 -10.43
N GLY A 174 19.59 -16.45 -10.49
CA GLY A 174 18.25 -16.17 -9.97
C GLY A 174 17.67 -14.89 -10.54
N SER A 175 17.16 -14.96 -11.77
CA SER A 175 16.67 -13.85 -12.57
C SER A 175 15.42 -13.19 -12.00
N ASP A 176 14.57 -13.96 -11.35
CA ASP A 176 13.40 -13.50 -10.59
C ASP A 176 13.85 -12.58 -9.43
N LEU A 177 14.71 -13.08 -8.55
CA LEU A 177 15.24 -12.33 -7.42
C LEU A 177 16.03 -11.08 -7.88
N ALA A 178 16.94 -11.23 -8.84
CA ALA A 178 17.73 -10.13 -9.37
C ALA A 178 16.87 -9.11 -10.12
N GLY A 179 15.89 -9.57 -10.91
CA GLY A 179 14.96 -8.73 -11.66
C GLY A 179 14.02 -7.92 -10.76
N GLU A 180 13.47 -8.53 -9.71
CA GLU A 180 12.66 -7.80 -8.71
C GLU A 180 13.52 -6.81 -7.91
N THR A 181 14.76 -7.18 -7.55
CA THR A 181 15.67 -6.25 -6.86
C THR A 181 16.06 -5.08 -7.75
N ALA A 182 16.26 -5.31 -9.06
CA ALA A 182 16.46 -4.23 -10.03
C ALA A 182 15.24 -3.31 -10.12
N ALA A 183 14.03 -3.87 -10.15
CA ALA A 183 12.78 -3.11 -10.11
C ALA A 183 12.66 -2.25 -8.85
N ALA A 184 12.97 -2.82 -7.68
CA ALA A 184 12.93 -2.12 -6.39
C ALA A 184 13.85 -0.91 -6.38
N MET A 185 15.11 -1.09 -6.79
CA MET A 185 16.10 -0.02 -6.83
C MET A 185 15.79 1.04 -7.89
N ALA A 186 15.32 0.63 -9.07
CA ALA A 186 14.90 1.55 -10.12
C ALA A 186 13.69 2.40 -9.67
N ALA A 187 12.68 1.78 -9.06
CA ALA A 187 11.52 2.49 -8.51
C ALA A 187 11.93 3.46 -7.38
N ALA A 188 12.72 2.99 -6.41
CA ALA A 188 13.20 3.81 -5.30
C ALA A 188 14.05 5.00 -5.79
N SER A 189 14.85 4.83 -6.85
CA SER A 189 15.62 5.93 -7.44
C SER A 189 14.73 7.12 -7.86
N ILE A 190 13.50 6.86 -8.33
CA ILE A 190 12.56 7.92 -8.72
C ILE A 190 12.11 8.70 -7.48
N VAL A 191 11.85 7.99 -6.37
CA VAL A 191 11.45 8.59 -5.10
C VAL A 191 12.54 9.51 -4.56
N PHE A 192 13.80 9.04 -4.54
CA PHE A 192 14.91 9.82 -3.98
C PHE A 192 15.50 10.86 -4.94
N ARG A 193 15.13 10.86 -6.22
CA ARG A 193 15.75 11.72 -7.26
C ARG A 193 15.89 13.17 -6.87
N ARG A 194 14.88 13.75 -6.22
CA ARG A 194 14.87 15.16 -5.81
C ARG A 194 15.37 15.39 -4.38
N TYR A 195 15.22 14.40 -3.51
CA TYR A 195 15.53 14.53 -2.09
C TYR A 195 16.96 14.11 -1.75
N ASN A 196 17.50 13.13 -2.46
CA ASN A 196 18.87 12.67 -2.37
C ASN A 196 19.36 12.17 -3.75
N PRO A 197 19.80 13.09 -4.64
CA PRO A 197 20.21 12.74 -6.00
C PRO A 197 21.42 11.79 -6.06
N ALA A 198 22.33 11.85 -5.08
CA ALA A 198 23.48 10.96 -5.00
C ALA A 198 23.03 9.52 -4.74
N TYR A 199 22.21 9.31 -3.72
CA TYR A 199 21.62 8.00 -3.42
C TYR A 199 20.73 7.49 -4.56
N SER A 200 19.98 8.37 -5.23
CA SER A 200 19.23 7.99 -6.44
C SER A 200 20.12 7.45 -7.56
N ARG A 201 21.35 7.97 -7.73
CA ARG A 201 22.29 7.45 -8.74
C ARG A 201 22.89 6.13 -8.32
N GLU A 202 23.24 5.98 -7.05
CA GLU A 202 23.72 4.71 -6.48
C GLU A 202 22.68 3.59 -6.69
N LEU A 203 21.42 3.85 -6.35
CA LEU A 203 20.32 2.90 -6.60
C LEU A 203 20.21 2.53 -8.08
N LEU A 204 20.33 3.50 -8.99
CA LEU A 204 20.31 3.19 -10.42
C LEU A 204 21.49 2.33 -10.85
N THR A 205 22.70 2.59 -10.36
CA THR A 205 23.88 1.77 -10.66
C THR A 205 23.64 0.31 -10.30
N HIS A 206 23.16 0.03 -9.09
CA HIS A 206 22.84 -1.35 -8.71
C HIS A 206 21.66 -1.91 -9.53
N ALA A 207 20.63 -1.12 -9.84
CA ALA A 207 19.51 -1.57 -10.67
C ALA A 207 19.94 -1.98 -12.09
N TYR A 208 20.86 -1.22 -12.71
CA TYR A 208 21.44 -1.53 -14.01
C TYR A 208 22.18 -2.87 -13.99
N GLN A 209 23.06 -3.05 -13.01
CA GLN A 209 23.87 -4.25 -12.85
C GLN A 209 23.02 -5.49 -12.55
N LEU A 210 22.03 -5.37 -11.65
CA LEU A 210 21.13 -6.48 -11.31
C LEU A 210 20.24 -6.89 -12.47
N PHE A 211 19.78 -5.94 -13.28
CA PHE A 211 19.01 -6.27 -14.48
C PHE A 211 19.88 -6.98 -15.52
N ASP A 212 21.11 -6.50 -15.76
CA ASP A 212 22.07 -7.17 -16.65
C ASP A 212 22.36 -8.59 -16.16
N PHE A 213 22.62 -8.76 -14.87
CA PHE A 213 22.80 -10.06 -14.23
C PHE A 213 21.61 -10.99 -14.47
N ALA A 214 20.39 -10.51 -14.17
CA ALA A 214 19.15 -11.27 -14.29
C ALA A 214 18.89 -11.73 -15.74
N ASP A 215 19.10 -10.86 -16.72
CA ASP A 215 18.80 -11.14 -18.13
C ASP A 215 19.86 -12.04 -18.79
N LYS A 216 21.13 -11.86 -18.41
CA LYS A 216 22.27 -12.58 -18.98
C LYS A 216 22.43 -13.99 -18.44
N TYR A 217 22.21 -14.20 -17.14
CA TYR A 217 22.34 -15.50 -16.48
C TYR A 217 20.97 -15.97 -16.02
N ARG A 218 20.22 -16.61 -16.92
CA ARG A 218 18.82 -16.93 -16.69
C ARG A 218 18.60 -18.18 -15.84
N GLY A 219 17.86 -18.05 -14.75
CA GLY A 219 17.47 -19.17 -13.88
C GLY A 219 16.53 -18.73 -12.77
N LYS A 220 15.83 -19.68 -12.15
CA LYS A 220 15.00 -19.40 -10.96
C LYS A 220 15.88 -19.36 -9.72
N TYR A 221 15.72 -18.35 -8.86
CA TYR A 221 16.60 -18.22 -7.69
C TYR A 221 16.45 -19.38 -6.71
N ASP A 222 15.26 -19.99 -6.62
CA ASP A 222 14.96 -21.09 -5.70
C ASP A 222 15.62 -22.41 -6.14
N SER A 223 16.17 -22.47 -7.34
CA SER A 223 17.05 -23.57 -7.79
C SER A 223 18.47 -23.41 -7.25
N SER A 224 18.86 -22.18 -6.92
CA SER A 224 20.19 -21.79 -6.41
C SER A 224 20.20 -21.63 -4.89
N ILE A 225 19.15 -21.02 -4.34
CA ILE A 225 18.86 -20.88 -2.91
C ILE A 225 17.74 -21.86 -2.56
N THR A 226 18.08 -23.14 -2.49
CA THR A 226 17.11 -24.24 -2.35
C THR A 226 16.34 -24.20 -1.02
N VAL A 227 16.91 -23.58 0.02
CA VAL A 227 16.25 -23.37 1.31
C VAL A 227 14.97 -22.52 1.19
N ALA A 228 14.89 -21.64 0.18
CA ALA A 228 13.73 -20.79 -0.06
C ALA A 228 12.52 -21.54 -0.63
N GLN A 229 12.70 -22.73 -1.21
CA GLN A 229 11.64 -23.47 -1.93
C GLN A 229 10.42 -23.82 -1.07
N LYS A 230 10.60 -23.93 0.25
CA LYS A 230 9.51 -24.23 1.19
C LYS A 230 8.67 -23.00 1.55
N TYR A 231 9.16 -21.80 1.24
CA TYR A 231 8.61 -20.54 1.69
C TYR A 231 8.21 -19.66 0.51
N TYR A 232 9.19 -19.21 -0.26
CA TYR A 232 9.03 -18.29 -1.38
C TYR A 232 9.47 -18.91 -2.70
N ARG A 233 8.91 -20.06 -3.03
CA ARG A 233 9.20 -20.76 -4.29
C ARG A 233 8.87 -19.87 -5.49
N SER A 234 9.74 -19.88 -6.51
CA SER A 234 9.51 -19.17 -7.77
C SER A 234 8.58 -19.99 -8.66
N VAL A 235 7.26 -19.79 -8.50
CA VAL A 235 6.27 -20.61 -9.20
C VAL A 235 6.06 -20.09 -10.62
N SER A 236 5.84 -18.78 -10.80
CA SER A 236 5.75 -18.13 -12.13
C SER A 236 7.04 -18.24 -12.95
N GLY A 237 8.18 -18.39 -12.30
CA GLY A 237 9.49 -18.29 -12.94
C GLY A 237 10.03 -16.86 -12.86
N TYR A 238 10.70 -16.40 -13.91
CA TYR A 238 11.41 -15.11 -13.91
C TYR A 238 11.04 -14.18 -15.07
N ALA A 239 10.19 -14.65 -15.99
CA ALA A 239 9.91 -13.94 -17.24
C ALA A 239 9.18 -12.62 -16.98
N ASP A 240 8.28 -12.62 -16.01
CA ASP A 240 7.56 -11.44 -15.55
C ASP A 240 8.47 -10.44 -14.83
N GLU A 241 9.46 -10.86 -14.05
CA GLU A 241 10.43 -9.99 -13.38
C GLU A 241 11.38 -9.33 -14.35
N LEU A 242 11.78 -10.01 -15.43
CA LEU A 242 12.55 -9.38 -16.50
C LEU A 242 11.75 -8.26 -17.19
N LEU A 243 10.47 -8.48 -17.48
CA LEU A 243 9.61 -7.42 -18.02
C LEU A 243 9.37 -6.31 -16.98
N TRP A 244 9.17 -6.67 -15.72
CA TRP A 244 8.93 -5.74 -14.62
C TRP A 244 10.13 -4.83 -14.34
N GLY A 245 11.33 -5.40 -14.22
CA GLY A 245 12.59 -4.68 -14.07
C GLY A 245 12.82 -3.73 -15.24
N ALA A 246 12.59 -4.17 -16.48
CA ALA A 246 12.70 -3.32 -17.66
C ALA A 246 11.69 -2.15 -17.62
N ALA A 247 10.44 -2.38 -17.23
CA ALA A 247 9.45 -1.32 -17.09
C ALA A 247 9.84 -0.26 -16.05
N TRP A 248 10.37 -0.67 -14.90
CA TRP A 248 10.85 0.25 -13.88
C TRP A 248 12.09 1.02 -14.31
N LEU A 249 13.06 0.35 -14.93
CA LEU A 249 14.25 1.01 -15.47
C LEU A 249 13.91 2.01 -16.56
N TYR A 250 12.98 1.68 -17.48
CA TYR A 250 12.47 2.66 -18.44
C TYR A 250 11.80 3.84 -17.74
N LYS A 251 10.91 3.58 -16.78
CA LYS A 251 10.21 4.65 -16.04
C LYS A 251 11.17 5.54 -15.29
N ALA A 252 12.25 4.99 -14.74
CA ALA A 252 13.26 5.74 -14.01
C ALA A 252 14.17 6.55 -14.94
N THR A 253 14.58 5.99 -16.08
CA THR A 253 15.73 6.53 -16.83
C THR A 253 15.35 7.10 -18.19
N ASN A 254 14.17 6.78 -18.70
CA ASN A 254 13.74 7.04 -20.07
C ASN A 254 14.67 6.41 -21.14
N ASN A 255 15.53 5.47 -20.74
CA ASN A 255 16.47 4.78 -21.63
C ASN A 255 15.68 3.86 -22.59
N GLN A 256 15.87 4.08 -23.89
CA GLN A 256 15.15 3.37 -24.96
C GLN A 256 15.47 1.88 -25.03
N TYR A 257 16.62 1.45 -24.51
CA TYR A 257 16.96 0.03 -24.42
C TYR A 257 15.84 -0.75 -23.71
N TYR A 258 15.38 -0.30 -22.54
CA TYR A 258 14.33 -0.98 -21.78
C TYR A 258 12.94 -0.87 -22.41
N LEU A 259 12.64 0.27 -23.04
CA LEU A 259 11.40 0.40 -23.81
C LEU A 259 11.36 -0.63 -24.95
N ASN A 260 12.47 -0.76 -25.68
CA ASN A 260 12.62 -1.74 -26.75
C ASN A 260 12.63 -3.18 -26.22
N TYR A 261 13.20 -3.41 -25.02
CA TYR A 261 13.17 -4.71 -24.36
C TYR A 261 11.74 -5.17 -24.11
N LEU A 262 10.88 -4.31 -23.56
CA LEU A 262 9.45 -4.60 -23.36
C LEU A 262 8.74 -4.92 -24.68
N ALA A 263 9.03 -4.15 -25.73
CA ALA A 263 8.38 -4.33 -27.03
C ALA A 263 8.82 -5.63 -27.73
N ARG A 264 10.11 -5.97 -27.65
CA ARG A 264 10.69 -7.16 -28.32
C ARG A 264 10.40 -8.45 -27.57
N ASN A 265 10.49 -8.41 -26.25
CA ASN A 265 10.39 -9.61 -25.42
C ASN A 265 8.97 -9.83 -24.85
N GLY A 266 8.05 -8.88 -25.03
CA GLY A 266 6.74 -8.94 -24.38
C GLY A 266 5.90 -10.17 -24.71
N ASP A 267 6.04 -10.72 -25.93
CA ASP A 267 5.33 -11.95 -26.31
C ASP A 267 6.05 -13.20 -25.80
N ALA A 268 7.36 -13.31 -26.06
CA ALA A 268 8.17 -14.45 -25.64
C ALA A 268 8.25 -14.63 -24.11
N LEU A 269 8.25 -13.51 -23.36
CA LEU A 269 8.19 -13.50 -21.90
C LEU A 269 6.76 -13.40 -21.39
N GLY A 270 5.74 -13.47 -22.26
CA GLY A 270 4.35 -13.64 -21.88
C GLY A 270 3.61 -12.38 -21.37
N GLY A 271 4.27 -11.23 -21.30
CA GLY A 271 3.66 -9.95 -20.95
C GLY A 271 2.47 -9.53 -21.83
N THR A 272 2.47 -9.90 -23.12
CA THR A 272 1.35 -9.65 -24.05
C THR A 272 0.40 -10.82 -24.21
N GLY A 273 0.75 -12.00 -23.67
CA GLY A 273 -0.01 -13.25 -23.82
C GLY A 273 -0.85 -13.58 -22.59
N TRP A 274 -0.20 -13.63 -21.41
CA TRP A 274 -0.80 -14.08 -20.15
C TRP A 274 -1.83 -13.09 -19.63
N ALA A 275 -3.06 -13.56 -19.47
CA ALA A 275 -4.16 -12.84 -18.85
C ALA A 275 -4.27 -13.26 -17.38
N MET A 276 -3.69 -12.46 -16.48
CA MET A 276 -3.63 -12.82 -15.05
C MET A 276 -4.83 -12.30 -14.28
N THR A 277 -5.15 -13.02 -13.20
CA THR A 277 -6.13 -12.62 -12.17
C THR A 277 -5.49 -12.40 -10.80
N GLU A 278 -4.16 -12.46 -10.73
CA GLU A 278 -3.37 -12.25 -9.52
C GLU A 278 -2.17 -11.33 -9.77
N PHE A 279 -1.71 -10.71 -8.68
CA PHE A 279 -0.53 -9.88 -8.63
C PHE A 279 0.09 -10.02 -7.23
N GLY A 280 1.39 -10.24 -7.13
CA GLY A 280 2.05 -10.45 -5.84
C GLY A 280 3.56 -10.57 -5.96
N TRP A 281 4.20 -11.02 -4.87
CA TRP A 281 5.65 -11.17 -4.81
C TRP A 281 6.21 -12.24 -5.75
N ASP A 282 5.39 -13.18 -6.25
CA ASP A 282 5.77 -14.20 -7.24
C ASP A 282 5.40 -13.71 -8.65
N VAL A 283 4.14 -13.34 -8.89
CA VAL A 283 3.64 -12.99 -10.24
C VAL A 283 3.51 -11.48 -10.48
N LYS A 284 4.24 -10.92 -11.45
CA LYS A 284 4.33 -9.47 -11.75
C LYS A 284 3.59 -9.04 -13.03
N TYR A 285 3.07 -9.98 -13.82
CA TYR A 285 2.43 -9.70 -15.12
C TYR A 285 1.38 -8.57 -15.06
N ALA A 286 0.42 -8.64 -14.15
CA ALA A 286 -0.60 -7.60 -14.02
C ALA A 286 -0.01 -6.21 -13.67
N GLY A 287 1.07 -6.19 -12.88
CA GLY A 287 1.82 -4.98 -12.55
C GLY A 287 2.54 -4.38 -13.77
N VAL A 288 3.31 -5.18 -14.51
CA VAL A 288 4.01 -4.70 -15.71
C VAL A 288 3.03 -4.27 -16.80
N GLN A 289 1.95 -5.03 -17.01
CA GLN A 289 0.89 -4.67 -17.95
C GLN A 289 0.26 -3.33 -17.60
N THR A 290 -0.01 -3.09 -16.30
CA THR A 290 -0.53 -1.81 -15.79
C THR A 290 0.45 -0.65 -16.03
N LEU A 291 1.75 -0.85 -15.80
CA LEU A 291 2.77 0.17 -16.06
C LEU A 291 2.94 0.47 -17.56
N VAL A 292 2.98 -0.56 -18.40
CA VAL A 292 3.12 -0.39 -19.85
C VAL A 292 1.89 0.30 -20.44
N ALA A 293 0.69 -0.03 -19.96
CA ALA A 293 -0.54 0.68 -20.30
C ALA A 293 -0.46 2.18 -19.94
N LYS A 294 0.15 2.52 -18.80
CA LYS A 294 0.43 3.93 -18.45
C LYS A 294 1.35 4.60 -19.46
N PHE A 295 2.40 3.93 -19.91
CA PHE A 295 3.30 4.48 -20.92
C PHE A 295 2.56 4.73 -22.24
N LEU A 296 1.71 3.80 -22.66
CA LEU A 296 0.87 3.95 -23.85
C LEU A 296 -0.08 5.15 -23.73
N MET A 297 -0.89 5.19 -22.66
CA MET A 297 -1.86 6.26 -22.43
C MET A 297 -1.19 7.64 -22.27
N GLY A 298 0.04 7.68 -21.76
CA GLY A 298 0.84 8.89 -21.64
C GLY A 298 1.62 9.29 -22.90
N GLY A 299 1.42 8.62 -24.04
CA GLY A 299 2.14 8.91 -25.29
C GLY A 299 3.63 8.54 -25.27
N LYS A 300 4.05 7.71 -24.33
CA LYS A 300 5.46 7.30 -24.11
C LYS A 300 5.82 5.94 -24.72
N ALA A 301 4.97 5.39 -25.59
CA ALA A 301 5.21 4.12 -26.29
C ALA A 301 6.18 4.25 -27.49
N ARG A 302 6.46 5.47 -27.99
CA ARG A 302 7.47 5.78 -29.03
C ARG A 302 7.54 4.78 -30.21
N GLY A 303 6.41 4.52 -30.85
CA GLY A 303 6.32 3.61 -32.00
C GLY A 303 5.87 2.18 -31.67
N HIS A 304 5.93 1.76 -30.40
CA HIS A 304 5.52 0.42 -29.95
C HIS A 304 4.03 0.32 -29.60
N GLY A 305 3.20 1.22 -30.11
CA GLY A 305 1.79 1.37 -29.74
C GLY A 305 0.99 0.07 -29.89
N ARG A 306 1.25 -0.70 -30.95
CA ARG A 306 0.56 -2.00 -31.20
C ARG A 306 0.88 -3.04 -30.13
N VAL A 307 2.16 -3.22 -29.78
CA VAL A 307 2.57 -4.20 -28.75
C VAL A 307 2.10 -3.74 -27.38
N PHE A 308 2.23 -2.45 -27.08
CA PHE A 308 1.81 -1.88 -25.81
C PHE A 308 0.28 -1.88 -25.65
N GLY A 309 -0.46 -1.85 -26.77
CA GLY A 309 -1.90 -2.08 -26.78
C GLY A 309 -2.26 -3.46 -26.23
N LYS A 310 -1.52 -4.51 -26.60
CA LYS A 310 -1.71 -5.85 -26.03
C LYS A 310 -1.45 -5.90 -24.53
N TYR A 311 -0.41 -5.21 -24.04
CA TYR A 311 -0.20 -5.07 -22.59
C TYR A 311 -1.39 -4.38 -21.92
N GLN A 312 -1.92 -3.32 -22.53
CA GLN A 312 -3.11 -2.64 -22.04
C GLN A 312 -4.32 -3.57 -21.99
N GLU A 313 -4.57 -4.38 -23.03
CA GLU A 313 -5.65 -5.37 -23.04
C GLU A 313 -5.55 -6.33 -21.86
N LYS A 314 -4.34 -6.80 -21.51
CA LYS A 314 -4.15 -7.69 -20.35
C LYS A 314 -4.30 -6.97 -19.01
N ALA A 315 -3.87 -5.71 -18.91
CA ALA A 315 -4.16 -4.88 -17.74
C ALA A 315 -5.67 -4.72 -17.55
N GLU A 316 -6.40 -4.41 -18.62
CA GLU A 316 -7.87 -4.23 -18.60
C GLU A 316 -8.60 -5.53 -18.28
N PHE A 317 -8.11 -6.67 -18.78
CA PHE A 317 -8.57 -7.99 -18.37
C PHE A 317 -8.50 -8.14 -16.86
N PHE A 318 -7.34 -7.90 -16.23
CA PHE A 318 -7.17 -8.00 -14.79
C PHE A 318 -8.18 -7.11 -14.04
N MET A 319 -8.32 -5.83 -14.44
CA MET A 319 -9.27 -4.90 -13.81
C MET A 319 -10.71 -5.40 -13.92
N CYS A 320 -11.12 -5.90 -15.09
CA CYS A 320 -12.45 -6.45 -15.32
C CYS A 320 -12.70 -7.73 -14.52
N SER A 321 -11.70 -8.62 -14.43
CA SER A 321 -11.75 -9.85 -13.65
C SER A 321 -11.97 -9.58 -12.17
N CYS A 322 -11.27 -8.59 -11.59
CA CYS A 322 -11.48 -8.18 -10.21
C CYS A 322 -12.90 -7.63 -9.97
N LEU A 323 -13.48 -6.95 -10.95
CA LEU A 323 -14.83 -6.40 -10.85
C LEU A 323 -15.95 -7.44 -10.99
N GLY A 324 -15.65 -8.69 -11.39
CA GLY A 324 -16.67 -9.66 -11.75
C GLY A 324 -17.32 -9.34 -13.11
N LYS A 325 -16.59 -8.63 -13.98
CA LYS A 325 -17.07 -8.15 -15.27
C LYS A 325 -16.25 -8.66 -16.47
N GLY A 326 -15.22 -9.48 -16.23
CA GLY A 326 -14.40 -10.12 -17.24
C GLY A 326 -14.98 -11.45 -17.72
N SER A 327 -14.32 -12.05 -18.71
CA SER A 327 -14.61 -13.41 -19.19
C SER A 327 -14.20 -14.50 -18.20
N HIS A 328 -13.19 -14.22 -17.38
CA HIS A 328 -12.77 -15.05 -16.26
C HIS A 328 -12.58 -14.14 -15.05
N ASN A 329 -13.32 -14.36 -13.97
CA ASN A 329 -13.39 -13.45 -12.83
C ASN A 329 -12.68 -14.02 -11.62
N VAL A 330 -12.12 -13.14 -10.79
CA VAL A 330 -11.54 -13.55 -9.51
C VAL A 330 -12.66 -13.99 -8.58
N GLN A 331 -12.44 -15.08 -7.83
CA GLN A 331 -13.37 -15.50 -6.79
C GLN A 331 -13.51 -14.38 -5.75
N LYS A 332 -14.72 -14.23 -5.22
CA LYS A 332 -15.01 -13.35 -4.09
C LYS A 332 -15.64 -14.16 -2.97
N THR A 333 -15.34 -13.78 -1.73
CA THR A 333 -16.09 -14.25 -0.57
C THR A 333 -17.54 -13.73 -0.63
N PRO A 334 -18.48 -14.32 0.13
CA PRO A 334 -19.84 -13.78 0.27
C PRO A 334 -19.89 -12.27 0.61
N GLY A 335 -18.94 -11.77 1.41
CA GLY A 335 -18.75 -10.36 1.78
C GLY A 335 -18.15 -9.48 0.69
N GLY A 336 -17.77 -10.05 -0.46
CA GLY A 336 -17.26 -9.33 -1.63
C GLY A 336 -15.76 -9.04 -1.61
N LEU A 337 -15.01 -9.64 -0.67
CA LEU A 337 -13.55 -9.59 -0.64
C LEU A 337 -13.00 -10.45 -1.78
N ILE A 338 -11.98 -9.97 -2.49
CA ILE A 338 -11.23 -10.80 -3.43
C ILE A 338 -10.64 -12.00 -2.67
N PHE A 339 -10.87 -13.22 -3.16
CA PHE A 339 -10.35 -14.44 -2.56
C PHE A 339 -9.55 -15.23 -3.60
N ARG A 340 -8.27 -15.46 -3.31
CA ARG A 340 -7.36 -16.21 -4.17
C ARG A 340 -6.96 -17.54 -3.54
N GLN A 341 -6.54 -17.51 -2.28
CA GLN A 341 -6.01 -18.67 -1.58
C GLN A 341 -6.18 -18.55 -0.07
N ARG A 342 -5.98 -19.66 0.66
CA ARG A 342 -6.15 -19.73 2.12
C ARG A 342 -5.03 -19.01 2.88
N TRP A 343 -3.79 -19.16 2.45
CA TRP A 343 -2.64 -18.56 3.13
C TRP A 343 -2.46 -17.12 2.66
N ASN A 344 -2.55 -16.17 3.59
CA ASN A 344 -2.23 -14.76 3.38
C ASN A 344 -2.93 -14.14 2.15
N ASN A 345 -4.26 -14.33 2.10
CA ASN A 345 -5.09 -13.83 1.01
C ASN A 345 -5.00 -12.30 0.84
N LEU A 346 -4.80 -11.55 1.94
CA LEU A 346 -4.74 -10.09 1.91
C LEU A 346 -3.55 -9.52 1.12
N GLN A 347 -2.51 -10.30 0.82
CA GLN A 347 -1.52 -9.94 -0.20
C GLN A 347 -2.20 -9.61 -1.54
N PHE A 348 -3.05 -10.52 -2.03
CA PHE A 348 -3.70 -10.38 -3.34
C PHE A 348 -4.77 -9.29 -3.32
N VAL A 349 -5.45 -9.14 -2.19
CA VAL A 349 -6.45 -8.08 -2.01
C VAL A 349 -5.77 -6.71 -2.07
N THR A 350 -4.72 -6.50 -1.30
CA THR A 350 -4.04 -5.19 -1.21
C THR A 350 -3.32 -4.84 -2.50
N SER A 351 -2.64 -5.80 -3.14
CA SER A 351 -1.98 -5.60 -4.42
C SER A 351 -2.96 -5.32 -5.56
N ALA A 352 -4.07 -6.07 -5.65
CA ALA A 352 -5.13 -5.81 -6.63
C ALA A 352 -5.80 -4.45 -6.38
N SER A 353 -6.10 -4.13 -5.12
CA SER A 353 -6.68 -2.82 -4.73
C SER A 353 -5.78 -1.67 -5.17
N PHE A 354 -4.46 -1.82 -5.02
CA PHE A 354 -3.50 -0.84 -5.50
C PHE A 354 -3.55 -0.70 -7.03
N LEU A 355 -3.49 -1.79 -7.79
CA LEU A 355 -3.56 -1.77 -9.25
C LEU A 355 -4.87 -1.13 -9.75
N LEU A 356 -6.01 -1.50 -9.16
CA LEU A 356 -7.32 -0.90 -9.45
C LEU A 356 -7.32 0.61 -9.20
N THR A 357 -6.72 1.05 -8.09
CA THR A 357 -6.63 2.46 -7.71
C THR A 357 -5.78 3.26 -8.71
N VAL A 358 -4.56 2.79 -9.01
CA VAL A 358 -3.67 3.51 -9.95
C VAL A 358 -4.22 3.50 -11.37
N TYR A 359 -4.84 2.39 -11.81
CA TYR A 359 -5.42 2.32 -13.16
C TYR A 359 -6.64 3.22 -13.31
N ALA A 360 -7.45 3.40 -12.26
CA ALA A 360 -8.53 4.38 -12.24
C ALA A 360 -8.01 5.80 -12.49
N ASP A 361 -6.91 6.18 -11.83
CA ASP A 361 -6.29 7.50 -12.02
C ASP A 361 -5.64 7.64 -13.41
N TYR A 362 -5.11 6.55 -14.00
CA TYR A 362 -4.59 6.56 -15.36
C TYR A 362 -5.70 6.77 -16.39
N LEU A 363 -6.81 6.03 -16.27
CA LEU A 363 -8.00 6.21 -17.11
C LEU A 363 -8.57 7.62 -16.97
N THR A 364 -8.65 8.15 -15.75
CA THR A 364 -9.10 9.53 -15.48
C THR A 364 -8.20 10.54 -16.20
N SER A 365 -6.87 10.38 -16.07
CA SER A 365 -5.89 11.27 -16.72
C SER A 365 -5.97 11.20 -18.24
N ALA A 366 -6.25 10.01 -18.79
CA ALA A 366 -6.44 9.77 -20.22
C ALA A 366 -7.86 10.12 -20.72
N ARG A 367 -8.79 10.50 -19.83
CA ARG A 367 -10.22 10.72 -20.11
C ARG A 367 -10.89 9.50 -20.79
N ARG A 368 -10.54 8.29 -20.34
CA ARG A 368 -11.06 7.01 -20.85
C ARG A 368 -11.92 6.30 -19.80
N ASN A 369 -12.80 5.41 -20.27
CA ASN A 369 -13.50 4.43 -19.44
C ASN A 369 -12.91 3.03 -19.70
N LEU A 370 -13.10 2.12 -18.74
CA LEU A 370 -12.75 0.71 -18.89
C LEU A 370 -13.89 -0.03 -19.59
N HIS A 371 -13.60 -0.78 -20.65
CA HIS A 371 -14.58 -1.60 -21.36
C HIS A 371 -14.40 -3.07 -20.97
N CYS A 372 -15.37 -3.63 -20.26
CA CYS A 372 -15.40 -5.04 -19.86
C CYS A 372 -16.43 -5.82 -20.69
N SER A 373 -16.36 -7.15 -20.69
CA SER A 373 -17.30 -8.00 -21.42
C SER A 373 -18.76 -7.79 -20.99
N SER A 374 -19.00 -7.52 -19.69
CA SER A 374 -20.33 -7.18 -19.15
C SER A 374 -20.58 -5.67 -19.02
N GLY A 375 -19.95 -4.86 -19.88
CA GLY A 375 -20.25 -3.44 -20.06
C GLY A 375 -19.14 -2.48 -19.60
N THR A 376 -19.44 -1.18 -19.70
CA THR A 376 -18.46 -0.11 -19.45
C THR A 376 -18.41 0.29 -17.98
N VAL A 377 -17.20 0.47 -17.44
CA VAL A 377 -16.91 0.86 -16.06
C VAL A 377 -16.17 2.20 -16.05
N THR A 378 -16.70 3.16 -15.29
CA THR A 378 -16.08 4.49 -15.15
C THR A 378 -15.00 4.48 -14.07
N PRO A 379 -13.98 5.36 -14.14
CA PRO A 379 -12.93 5.43 -13.10
C PRO A 379 -13.46 5.57 -11.66
N PRO A 380 -14.52 6.35 -11.36
CA PRO A 380 -15.08 6.41 -10.01
C PRO A 380 -15.63 5.07 -9.52
N LYS A 381 -16.20 4.23 -10.40
CA LYS A 381 -16.67 2.88 -10.04
C LYS A 381 -15.50 1.94 -9.74
N LEU A 382 -14.41 2.04 -10.51
CA LEU A 382 -13.18 1.27 -10.25
C LEU A 382 -12.57 1.63 -8.88
N LEU A 383 -12.50 2.93 -8.57
CA LEU A 383 -12.04 3.42 -7.26
C LEU A 383 -12.98 3.01 -6.11
N ALA A 384 -14.30 3.01 -6.34
CA ALA A 384 -15.27 2.55 -5.33
C ALA A 384 -15.09 1.07 -4.98
N PHE A 385 -14.79 0.23 -5.98
CA PHE A 385 -14.48 -1.18 -5.74
C PHE A 385 -13.14 -1.34 -5.00
N ALA A 386 -12.07 -0.65 -5.40
CA ALA A 386 -10.81 -0.67 -4.65
C ALA A 386 -10.99 -0.21 -3.19
N LYS A 387 -11.84 0.81 -2.96
CA LYS A 387 -12.22 1.27 -1.62
C LYS A 387 -12.93 0.19 -0.80
N SER A 388 -13.79 -0.63 -1.41
CA SER A 388 -14.50 -1.69 -0.69
C SER A 388 -13.57 -2.82 -0.25
N GLN A 389 -12.47 -3.05 -0.97
CA GLN A 389 -11.48 -4.08 -0.63
C GLN A 389 -10.57 -3.69 0.54
N VAL A 390 -10.42 -2.39 0.80
CA VAL A 390 -9.68 -1.85 1.96
C VAL A 390 -10.62 -1.31 3.05
N ASN A 391 -11.92 -1.58 2.89
CA ASN A 391 -12.91 -1.30 3.91
C ASN A 391 -12.96 -2.47 4.90
N PRO A 392 -12.58 -2.27 6.17
CA PRO A 392 -12.85 -3.25 7.20
C PRO A 392 -14.36 -3.20 7.50
N SER A 393 -15.16 -3.91 6.70
CA SER A 393 -16.54 -4.20 7.08
C SER A 393 -16.52 -4.99 8.39
N PHE A 394 -17.22 -4.47 9.39
CA PHE A 394 -17.31 -5.02 10.75
C PHE A 394 -17.73 -6.50 10.75
N VAL A 395 -16.88 -7.35 11.31
CA VAL A 395 -17.18 -8.75 11.68
C VAL A 395 -17.54 -8.77 13.18
N SER A 396 -18.68 -9.36 13.52
CA SER A 396 -19.34 -9.17 14.82
C SER A 396 -18.66 -9.88 16.00
N CYS A 397 -18.90 -9.34 17.20
CA CYS A 397 -18.13 -9.56 18.43
C CYS A 397 -18.54 -10.79 19.30
N ARG A 398 -19.35 -11.75 18.83
CA ARG A 398 -19.78 -12.90 19.66
C ARG A 398 -19.79 -14.24 18.95
N GLY A 399 -18.59 -14.68 18.63
CA GLY A 399 -18.18 -16.10 18.61
C GLY A 399 -16.74 -16.28 19.15
N GLY A 400 -16.04 -15.18 19.43
CA GLY A 400 -14.66 -15.16 19.89
C GLY A 400 -14.44 -15.23 21.41
N TYR A 401 -15.49 -15.48 22.19
CA TYR A 401 -15.39 -15.56 23.66
C TYR A 401 -15.38 -16.99 24.21
N ALA A 402 -15.66 -18.00 23.37
CA ALA A 402 -15.76 -19.39 23.80
C ALA A 402 -14.56 -20.27 23.42
N THR A 403 -13.68 -19.80 22.52
CA THR A 403 -12.59 -20.62 21.95
C THR A 403 -11.20 -19.97 22.03
N TRP A 404 -11.12 -18.65 22.12
CA TRP A 404 -9.86 -17.88 22.22
C TRP A 404 -9.23 -17.89 23.62
N TYR A 405 -9.90 -18.53 24.58
CA TYR A 405 -9.59 -18.46 26.01
C TYR A 405 -8.41 -19.33 26.45
N SER A 406 -7.95 -20.28 25.64
CA SER A 406 -7.03 -21.33 26.10
C SER A 406 -5.53 -21.05 25.89
N ARG A 407 -5.14 -19.77 25.63
CA ARG A 407 -4.00 -19.14 26.32
C ARG A 407 -4.36 -17.69 26.69
N LYS A 408 -4.46 -17.40 28.00
CA LYS A 408 -5.26 -16.28 28.57
C LYS A 408 -4.68 -14.86 28.49
N ALA A 409 -3.48 -14.62 27.93
CA ALA A 409 -2.85 -13.29 27.95
C ALA A 409 -2.72 -12.69 26.55
N ARG A 410 -3.01 -11.39 26.43
CA ARG A 410 -2.80 -10.59 25.21
C ARG A 410 -1.33 -10.64 24.78
N ASP A 411 -1.06 -10.45 23.49
CA ASP A 411 0.29 -10.20 23.01
C ASP A 411 0.94 -9.06 23.82
N PRO A 412 2.22 -9.21 24.22
CA PRO A 412 2.87 -8.25 25.12
C PRO A 412 3.04 -6.87 24.46
N ASN A 413 3.04 -6.83 23.12
CA ASN A 413 3.17 -5.62 22.32
C ASN A 413 2.07 -5.56 21.25
N LEU A 414 1.58 -4.37 20.95
CA LEU A 414 0.65 -4.15 19.84
C LEU A 414 1.44 -3.88 18.56
N LEU A 415 1.37 -4.80 17.60
CA LEU A 415 1.96 -4.65 16.26
C LEU A 415 1.11 -3.71 15.39
N THR A 416 1.21 -2.42 15.68
CA THR A 416 0.32 -1.40 15.12
C THR A 416 0.46 -1.28 13.61
N GLY A 417 -0.67 -1.44 12.91
CA GLY A 417 -0.78 -1.26 11.46
C GLY A 417 -0.51 -2.50 10.63
N ALA A 418 -0.16 -3.62 11.25
CA ALA A 418 -0.02 -4.90 10.57
C ALA A 418 -1.33 -5.33 9.90
N ILE A 419 -1.23 -5.79 8.65
CA ILE A 419 -2.32 -6.42 7.91
C ILE A 419 -2.04 -7.92 7.87
N VAL A 420 -2.86 -8.66 8.61
CA VAL A 420 -2.79 -10.13 8.71
C VAL A 420 -3.22 -10.80 7.39
N GLY A 421 -3.18 -12.12 7.33
CA GLY A 421 -3.57 -12.88 6.13
C GLY A 421 -5.03 -12.75 5.70
N GLY A 422 -5.94 -12.51 6.64
CA GLY A 422 -7.37 -12.27 6.39
C GLY A 422 -8.25 -13.51 6.49
N PRO A 423 -9.56 -13.39 6.20
CA PRO A 423 -10.53 -14.47 6.37
C PRO A 423 -10.37 -15.59 5.33
N ASP A 424 -11.04 -16.71 5.58
CA ASP A 424 -11.19 -17.78 4.59
C ASP A 424 -12.14 -17.42 3.44
N ALA A 425 -12.43 -18.39 2.57
CA ALA A 425 -13.27 -18.22 1.38
C ALA A 425 -14.74 -17.85 1.69
N TYR A 426 -15.16 -17.98 2.95
CA TYR A 426 -16.54 -17.81 3.42
C TYR A 426 -16.66 -16.65 4.43
N ASP A 427 -15.66 -15.75 4.48
CA ASP A 427 -15.56 -14.64 5.42
C ASP A 427 -15.38 -15.05 6.89
N ASN A 428 -15.05 -16.31 7.18
CA ASN A 428 -14.73 -16.72 8.55
C ASN A 428 -13.31 -16.30 8.90
N PHE A 429 -13.16 -15.68 10.07
CA PHE A 429 -11.86 -15.29 10.62
C PHE A 429 -11.70 -15.81 12.04
N ALA A 430 -10.54 -16.40 12.31
CA ALA A 430 -10.15 -16.90 13.61
C ALA A 430 -8.82 -16.24 14.04
N ASP A 431 -8.89 -15.37 15.04
CA ASP A 431 -7.78 -14.60 15.65
C ASP A 431 -6.80 -15.46 16.49
N GLU A 432 -6.30 -16.56 15.91
CA GLU A 432 -5.44 -17.55 16.56
C GLU A 432 -4.01 -17.24 16.21
N ARG A 433 -3.16 -17.04 17.23
CA ARG A 433 -1.72 -16.93 17.02
C ARG A 433 -1.14 -18.13 16.26
N GLY A 434 -1.71 -19.32 16.45
CA GLY A 434 -1.34 -20.53 15.70
C GLY A 434 -1.94 -20.64 14.30
N ASN A 435 -2.93 -19.81 13.96
CA ASN A 435 -3.59 -19.77 12.66
C ASN A 435 -2.86 -18.83 11.70
N PHE A 436 -1.59 -19.12 11.44
CA PHE A 436 -0.71 -18.29 10.61
C PHE A 436 -1.30 -18.00 9.21
N GLN A 437 -2.13 -18.91 8.66
CA GLN A 437 -2.79 -18.70 7.37
C GLN A 437 -3.63 -17.40 7.33
N GLN A 438 -4.28 -17.07 8.44
CA GLN A 438 -5.16 -15.90 8.57
C GLN A 438 -4.55 -14.77 9.40
N THR A 439 -3.71 -15.08 10.39
CA THR A 439 -3.23 -14.11 11.38
C THR A 439 -1.80 -13.63 11.13
N GLU A 440 -1.06 -14.23 10.20
CA GLU A 440 0.31 -13.81 9.90
C GLU A 440 0.34 -12.51 9.10
N PRO A 441 0.97 -11.44 9.63
CA PRO A 441 1.23 -10.24 8.87
C PRO A 441 2.54 -10.37 8.10
N ALA A 442 2.58 -9.88 6.87
CA ALA A 442 3.80 -9.85 6.06
C ALA A 442 4.05 -8.45 5.49
N THR A 443 5.32 -8.12 5.26
CA THR A 443 5.74 -6.81 4.72
C THR A 443 5.04 -6.45 3.41
N TYR A 444 4.87 -7.42 2.52
CA TYR A 444 4.24 -7.25 1.20
C TYR A 444 2.71 -7.13 1.24
N ASN A 445 2.05 -7.44 2.37
CA ASN A 445 0.62 -7.12 2.56
C ASN A 445 0.42 -5.62 2.73
N ASN A 446 1.31 -5.00 3.50
CA ASN A 446 1.20 -3.59 3.88
C ASN A 446 1.68 -2.64 2.77
N ALA A 447 2.67 -3.04 1.96
CA ALA A 447 3.35 -2.15 1.04
C ALA A 447 2.42 -1.55 -0.05
N PRO A 448 1.57 -2.34 -0.75
CA PRO A 448 0.62 -1.79 -1.73
C PRO A 448 -0.44 -0.88 -1.07
N LEU A 449 -0.80 -1.18 0.18
CA LEU A 449 -1.87 -0.49 0.89
C LEU A 449 -1.51 0.97 1.20
N LEU A 450 -0.22 1.31 1.35
CA LEU A 450 0.22 2.68 1.57
C LEU A 450 -0.33 3.64 0.48
N GLY A 451 -0.23 3.23 -0.78
CA GLY A 451 -0.72 4.03 -1.91
C GLY A 451 -2.25 4.17 -1.91
N VAL A 452 -2.97 3.06 -1.65
CA VAL A 452 -4.44 3.07 -1.60
C VAL A 452 -4.94 3.98 -0.48
N LEU A 453 -4.38 3.84 0.73
CA LEU A 453 -4.78 4.66 1.88
C LEU A 453 -4.45 6.14 1.67
N ALA A 454 -3.29 6.46 1.10
CA ALA A 454 -2.95 7.84 0.74
C ALA A 454 -3.94 8.42 -0.27
N ARG A 455 -4.33 7.64 -1.29
CA ARG A 455 -5.28 8.06 -2.32
C ARG A 455 -6.70 8.22 -1.79
N LEU A 456 -7.16 7.34 -0.90
CA LEU A 456 -8.48 7.42 -0.27
C LEU A 456 -8.57 8.54 0.77
N HIS A 457 -7.50 8.76 1.55
CA HIS A 457 -7.40 9.91 2.44
C HIS A 457 -7.52 11.22 1.64
N ALA A 458 -6.82 11.31 0.51
CA ALA A 458 -6.93 12.46 -0.39
C ALA A 458 -8.26 12.52 -1.16
N GLY A 459 -8.99 11.41 -1.32
CA GLY A 459 -10.34 11.39 -1.91
C GLY A 459 -11.35 12.22 -1.12
N HIS A 460 -11.09 12.44 0.18
CA HIS A 460 -11.81 13.41 1.01
C HIS A 460 -11.19 14.82 0.98
N GLY A 461 -9.92 14.96 0.56
CA GLY A 461 -9.19 16.23 0.44
C GLY A 461 -9.10 16.84 -0.97
N GLY A 462 -9.59 16.17 -2.02
CA GLY A 462 -9.62 16.70 -3.39
C GLY A 462 -10.83 17.57 -3.68
N LEU A 463 -11.94 17.32 -2.97
CA LEU A 463 -13.18 18.10 -3.05
C LEU A 463 -13.14 19.34 -2.18
N ILE A 464 -12.26 19.37 -1.19
CA ILE A 464 -12.06 20.50 -0.28
C ILE A 464 -10.57 20.80 -0.21
N ALA A 465 -10.14 21.86 -0.88
CA ALA A 465 -8.76 22.30 -0.83
C ALA A 465 -8.55 23.26 0.34
N ILE A 466 -7.50 23.01 1.13
CA ILE A 466 -7.06 23.91 2.20
C ILE A 466 -5.78 24.61 1.73
N ALA A 467 -5.80 25.94 1.73
CA ALA A 467 -4.63 26.76 1.48
C ALA A 467 -4.35 27.61 2.72
N GLN A 468 -3.08 27.71 3.12
CA GLN A 468 -2.65 28.54 4.25
C GLN A 468 -1.63 29.56 3.76
N LYS A 469 -1.77 30.81 4.18
CA LYS A 469 -0.78 31.87 3.94
C LYS A 469 -0.56 32.70 5.19
N THR A 470 0.66 33.20 5.37
CA THR A 470 0.94 34.23 6.38
C THR A 470 0.33 35.54 5.90
N SER A 471 -0.58 36.11 6.70
CA SER A 471 -1.26 37.37 6.39
C SER A 471 -0.58 38.58 7.03
N SER A 472 0.02 38.41 8.22
CA SER A 472 0.81 39.43 8.90
C SER A 472 1.73 38.79 9.95
N SER A 473 2.75 39.53 10.40
CA SER A 473 3.61 39.16 11.52
C SER A 473 3.99 40.37 12.36
N TRP A 474 4.17 40.20 13.66
CA TRP A 474 4.61 41.26 14.58
C TRP A 474 5.43 40.66 15.73
N VAL A 475 6.20 41.52 16.42
CA VAL A 475 6.95 41.14 17.62
C VAL A 475 6.24 41.72 18.84
N ALA A 476 6.01 40.89 19.85
CA ALA A 476 5.50 41.32 21.15
C ALA A 476 6.27 40.57 22.25
N ASN A 477 6.75 41.29 23.27
CA ASN A 477 7.51 40.72 24.39
C ASN A 477 8.67 39.80 23.97
N GLY A 478 9.45 40.22 22.95
CA GLY A 478 10.61 39.46 22.45
C GLY A 478 10.26 38.21 21.64
N LYS A 479 8.97 37.95 21.35
CA LYS A 479 8.53 36.79 20.57
C LYS A 479 7.83 37.22 19.28
N THR A 480 8.15 36.56 18.17
CA THR A 480 7.49 36.79 16.87
C THR A 480 6.18 36.02 16.80
N TYR A 481 5.11 36.70 16.41
CA TYR A 481 3.79 36.14 16.16
C TYR A 481 3.47 36.25 14.68
N TYR A 482 2.81 35.22 14.15
CA TYR A 482 2.32 35.16 12.78
C TYR A 482 0.80 34.99 12.81
N ARG A 483 0.10 35.78 12.00
CA ARG A 483 -1.33 35.55 11.70
C ARG A 483 -1.45 34.79 10.40
N TYR A 484 -1.95 33.56 10.48
CA TYR A 484 -2.22 32.73 9.33
C TYR A 484 -3.66 32.89 8.87
N SER A 485 -3.83 33.08 7.57
CA SER A 485 -5.11 33.05 6.86
C SER A 485 -5.25 31.69 6.19
N VAL A 486 -6.35 31.00 6.46
CA VAL A 486 -6.63 29.67 5.93
C VAL A 486 -7.90 29.73 5.10
N THR A 487 -7.77 29.39 3.82
CA THR A 487 -8.90 29.28 2.90
C THR A 487 -9.27 27.82 2.72
N VAL A 488 -10.53 27.49 2.97
CA VAL A 488 -11.13 26.18 2.71
C VAL A 488 -12.05 26.31 1.50
N ASN A 489 -11.64 25.74 0.37
CA ASN A 489 -12.30 25.89 -0.92
C ASN A 489 -13.02 24.59 -1.32
N ASN A 490 -14.32 24.69 -1.62
CA ASN A 490 -15.10 23.60 -2.20
C ASN A 490 -14.80 23.46 -3.70
N LYS A 491 -13.95 22.50 -4.05
CA LYS A 491 -13.64 22.11 -5.43
C LYS A 491 -14.59 21.03 -5.99
N SER A 492 -15.59 20.61 -5.23
CA SER A 492 -16.62 19.69 -5.74
C SER A 492 -17.65 20.40 -6.62
N ASN A 493 -18.46 19.60 -7.31
CA ASN A 493 -19.65 20.06 -8.02
C ASN A 493 -20.93 20.06 -7.16
N LYS A 494 -20.81 19.87 -5.83
CA LYS A 494 -21.93 19.75 -4.89
C LYS A 494 -21.77 20.68 -3.70
N THR A 495 -22.85 20.93 -2.96
CA THR A 495 -22.79 21.76 -1.76
C THR A 495 -22.29 20.95 -0.58
N ILE A 496 -21.35 21.50 0.20
CA ILE A 496 -20.86 20.87 1.42
C ILE A 496 -21.72 21.29 2.61
N LYS A 497 -22.20 20.32 3.39
CA LYS A 497 -22.81 20.52 4.71
C LYS A 497 -22.02 19.76 5.78
N ASN A 498 -22.23 20.12 7.04
CA ASN A 498 -21.62 19.45 8.20
C ASN A 498 -20.10 19.32 8.09
N LEU A 499 -19.43 20.37 7.62
CA LEU A 499 -17.97 20.40 7.53
C LEU A 499 -17.40 20.25 8.93
N ASN A 500 -16.43 19.34 9.07
CA ASN A 500 -15.66 19.16 10.29
C ASN A 500 -14.16 19.16 9.95
N LEU A 501 -13.39 19.99 10.65
CA LEU A 501 -11.97 20.24 10.46
C LEU A 501 -11.20 19.85 11.73
N SER A 502 -10.01 19.30 11.55
CA SER A 502 -9.03 19.13 12.61
C SER A 502 -7.97 20.21 12.48
N VAL A 503 -7.70 20.92 13.57
CA VAL A 503 -6.62 21.90 13.67
C VAL A 503 -5.70 21.46 14.79
N THR A 504 -4.56 20.86 14.43
CA THR A 504 -3.57 20.33 15.38
C THR A 504 -2.31 21.18 15.39
N LYS A 505 -1.54 21.10 16.49
CA LYS A 505 -0.39 21.99 16.76
C LYS A 505 -0.77 23.47 16.74
N LEU A 506 -2.00 23.79 17.17
CA LEU A 506 -2.46 25.15 17.38
C LEU A 506 -2.26 25.51 18.86
N TYR A 507 -1.43 26.51 19.11
CA TYR A 507 -1.11 26.98 20.47
C TYR A 507 -1.69 28.36 20.77
N GLY A 508 -2.22 29.05 19.75
CA GLY A 508 -2.83 30.36 19.89
C GLY A 508 -4.31 30.36 19.53
N PRO A 509 -4.95 31.53 19.65
CA PRO A 509 -6.37 31.71 19.35
C PRO A 509 -6.67 31.51 17.86
N LEU A 510 -7.87 30.99 17.59
CA LEU A 510 -8.45 30.77 16.27
C LEU A 510 -9.81 31.45 16.17
N TRP A 511 -10.09 32.08 15.04
CA TRP A 511 -11.34 32.76 14.73
C TRP A 511 -11.87 32.33 13.36
N GLY A 512 -13.19 32.37 13.19
CA GLY A 512 -13.84 32.02 11.92
C GLY A 512 -14.22 30.54 11.78
N LEU A 513 -14.17 29.77 12.87
CA LEU A 513 -14.73 28.42 12.95
C LEU A 513 -15.45 28.24 14.29
N THR A 514 -16.38 27.28 14.35
CA THR A 514 -17.08 26.92 15.59
C THR A 514 -16.46 25.65 16.17
N LYS A 515 -16.00 25.70 17.41
CA LYS A 515 -15.46 24.52 18.10
C LYS A 515 -16.59 23.54 18.43
N GLN A 516 -16.41 22.26 18.10
CA GLN A 516 -17.38 21.18 18.30
C GLN A 516 -17.00 20.28 19.48
N ALA A 517 -17.95 19.49 19.96
CA ALA A 517 -17.70 18.43 20.93
C ALA A 517 -16.65 17.45 20.37
N GLY A 518 -15.61 17.14 21.15
CA GLY A 518 -14.48 16.31 20.70
C GLY A 518 -13.27 17.09 20.14
N GLY A 519 -13.28 18.42 20.20
CA GLY A 519 -12.11 19.25 19.91
C GLY A 519 -11.88 19.56 18.42
N SER A 520 -12.84 19.20 17.57
CA SER A 520 -12.83 19.53 16.13
C SER A 520 -13.52 20.88 15.86
N TYR A 521 -13.48 21.35 14.62
CA TYR A 521 -13.97 22.67 14.21
C TYR A 521 -14.91 22.58 13.02
N GLY A 522 -16.13 23.11 13.17
CA GLY A 522 -17.10 23.22 12.09
C GLY A 522 -17.15 24.60 11.44
N PHE A 523 -18.15 24.79 10.57
CA PHE A 523 -18.45 26.11 10.02
C PHE A 523 -18.62 27.18 11.10
N PRO A 524 -18.32 28.46 10.80
CA PRO A 524 -18.76 29.56 11.65
C PRO A 524 -20.27 29.47 11.91
N ALA A 525 -20.73 29.96 13.07
CA ALA A 525 -22.13 29.85 13.48
C ALA A 525 -23.14 30.42 12.47
N TRP A 526 -22.73 31.38 11.64
CA TRP A 526 -23.53 32.01 10.59
C TRP A 526 -23.47 31.31 9.22
N VAL A 527 -22.74 30.20 9.08
CA VAL A 527 -22.60 29.43 7.83
C VAL A 527 -23.07 28.00 8.05
N SER A 528 -24.07 27.56 7.29
CA SER A 528 -24.61 26.19 7.39
C SER A 528 -24.12 25.27 6.27
N SER A 529 -23.56 25.84 5.20
CA SER A 529 -23.09 25.09 4.03
C SER A 529 -22.07 25.88 3.21
N LEU A 530 -21.30 25.17 2.39
CA LEU A 530 -20.33 25.74 1.45
C LEU A 530 -20.64 25.27 0.03
N PRO A 531 -21.23 26.12 -0.83
CA PRO A 531 -21.59 25.76 -2.21
C PRO A 531 -20.38 25.41 -3.08
N ALA A 532 -20.64 24.72 -4.21
CA ALA A 532 -19.61 24.38 -5.20
C ALA A 532 -18.85 25.62 -5.68
N GLY A 533 -17.52 25.53 -5.75
CA GLY A 533 -16.62 26.61 -6.17
C GLY A 533 -16.47 27.76 -5.17
N LYS A 534 -17.13 27.71 -4.00
CA LYS A 534 -17.03 28.74 -2.96
C LYS A 534 -15.99 28.37 -1.91
N SER A 535 -15.50 29.39 -1.21
CA SER A 535 -14.53 29.24 -0.12
C SER A 535 -15.03 29.87 1.17
N ILE A 536 -14.61 29.32 2.30
CA ILE A 536 -14.64 30.01 3.59
C ILE A 536 -13.20 30.33 4.01
N GLU A 537 -13.03 31.35 4.84
CA GLU A 537 -11.75 31.73 5.42
C GLU A 537 -11.85 31.76 6.95
N PHE A 538 -10.80 31.27 7.60
CA PHE A 538 -10.61 31.41 9.03
C PHE A 538 -9.15 31.78 9.33
N VAL A 539 -8.91 32.32 10.52
CA VAL A 539 -7.58 32.84 10.89
C VAL A 539 -7.15 32.34 12.25
N TYR A 540 -5.86 32.19 12.44
CA TYR A 540 -5.28 31.90 13.75
C TYR A 540 -3.93 32.60 13.93
N ILE A 541 -3.56 32.79 15.18
CA ILE A 541 -2.28 33.40 15.56
C ILE A 541 -1.38 32.32 16.16
N HIS A 542 -0.11 32.29 15.73
CA HIS A 542 0.84 31.28 16.16
C HIS A 542 2.28 31.83 16.14
N THR A 543 3.11 31.40 17.09
CA THR A 543 4.52 31.82 17.22
C THR A 543 5.52 30.87 16.56
N ASN A 544 5.06 29.84 15.85
CA ASN A 544 5.89 28.81 15.21
C ASN A 544 5.40 28.54 13.76
N SER A 545 5.88 27.44 13.17
CA SER A 545 5.40 26.92 11.88
C SER A 545 3.87 26.74 11.85
N PRO A 546 3.24 26.83 10.66
CA PRO A 546 1.78 26.79 10.53
C PRO A 546 1.14 25.60 11.26
N ALA A 547 -0.01 25.83 11.88
CA ALA A 547 -0.83 24.76 12.42
C ALA A 547 -1.24 23.78 11.30
N LYS A 548 -1.42 22.51 11.66
CA LYS A 548 -1.87 21.49 10.71
C LYS A 548 -3.39 21.51 10.65
N VAL A 549 -3.93 21.94 9.51
CA VAL A 549 -5.37 21.98 9.24
C VAL A 549 -5.71 20.84 8.27
N SER A 550 -6.67 20.00 8.63
CA SER A 550 -7.17 18.92 7.76
C SER A 550 -8.68 18.78 7.83
N VAL A 551 -9.29 18.26 6.77
CA VAL A 551 -10.71 17.92 6.74
C VAL A 551 -10.92 16.57 7.43
N MET A 552 -11.78 16.53 8.44
CA MET A 552 -12.16 15.32 9.15
C MET A 552 -13.36 14.64 8.48
N SER A 553 -14.41 15.40 8.19
CA SER A 553 -15.63 14.89 7.55
C SER A 553 -16.47 16.02 6.94
N TYR A 554 -17.37 15.66 6.04
CA TYR A 554 -18.38 16.54 5.45
C TYR A 554 -19.46 15.70 4.74
N LYS A 555 -20.58 16.33 4.39
CA LYS A 555 -21.64 15.77 3.56
C LYS A 555 -21.74 16.56 2.26
N LEU A 556 -21.72 15.88 1.11
CA LEU A 556 -22.08 16.49 -0.17
C LEU A 556 -23.59 16.36 -0.38
N VAL A 557 -24.22 17.45 -0.77
CA VAL A 557 -25.65 17.53 -1.09
C VAL A 557 -25.81 17.97 -2.53
#